data_AF-A0A168M7J5-F1
#
_entry.id   AF-A0A168M7J5-F1
#
_cell.length_a   1.000
_cell.length_b   1.000
_cell.length_c   1.000
_cell.angle_alpha   90.00
_cell.angle_beta   90.00
_cell.angle_gamma   90.00
#
_symmetry.space_group_name_H-M   'P 1'
#
loop_
_entity.id
_entity.type
_entity.pdbx_description
1 polymer ?
#
loop_
_entity_poly.entity_id
_entity_poly.type
_entity_poly.pdbx_seq_one_letter_code
_entity_poly.pdbx_strand_id
1 'polypeptide(L)'
;MHTSWTEWLEKEFSQKLKTNLISSTWNDHCASIAVWETVEEDMKLPTQASNTMVRSLFYVCEEIQRINSSIVDQTIMTRLRQQLANAVNHVFQASLPTLELTENGTLQLMFDYLFMCTVLQQDVKYNSEIMDTLAQQIDPINWDSYQPHMKPCVDKFYIKQSLLFGVLTSASNETYERARKQMSTQQQGQYNVLPLAPQATRFTLLPIGHTSFSSLKAR
;
A
#
# COMPACT_ATOMS: atom_id res chain seq x y z
N MET A 1 -16.67 -3.13 -23.16
CA MET A 1 -17.17 -4.20 -22.25
C MET A 1 -16.74 -3.97 -20.80
N HIS A 2 -15.48 -3.66 -20.51
CA HIS A 2 -15.03 -3.50 -19.12
C HIS A 2 -15.54 -2.25 -18.38
N THR A 3 -15.99 -1.20 -19.09
CA THR A 3 -16.47 0.05 -18.49
C THR A 3 -17.62 -0.16 -17.48
N SER A 4 -18.64 -0.93 -17.87
CA SER A 4 -19.78 -1.21 -16.98
C SER A 4 -19.39 -2.03 -15.75
N TRP A 5 -18.41 -2.91 -15.89
CA TRP A 5 -17.87 -3.66 -14.75
C TRP A 5 -17.04 -2.77 -13.83
N THR A 6 -16.17 -1.89 -14.36
CA THR A 6 -15.39 -0.96 -13.54
C THR A 6 -16.29 0.02 -12.78
N GLU A 7 -17.36 0.53 -13.41
CA GLU A 7 -18.33 1.42 -12.76
C GLU A 7 -19.13 0.69 -11.66
N TRP A 8 -19.56 -0.54 -11.93
CA TRP A 8 -20.22 -1.37 -10.92
C TRP A 8 -19.29 -1.64 -9.72
N LEU A 9 -18.04 -2.04 -9.99
CA LEU A 9 -17.06 -2.35 -8.94
C LEU A 9 -16.72 -1.12 -8.10
N GLU A 10 -16.54 0.05 -8.72
CA GLU A 10 -16.35 1.32 -8.02
C GLU A 10 -17.52 1.63 -7.09
N LYS A 11 -18.76 1.46 -7.57
CA LYS A 11 -19.96 1.72 -6.79
C LYS A 11 -20.09 0.78 -5.59
N GLU A 12 -19.90 -0.52 -5.82
CA GLU A 12 -19.94 -1.54 -4.75
C GLU A 12 -18.83 -1.31 -3.72
N PHE A 13 -17.61 -1.04 -4.18
CA PHE A 13 -16.48 -0.70 -3.32
C PHE A 13 -16.78 0.53 -2.46
N SER A 14 -17.30 1.61 -3.08
CA SER A 14 -17.65 2.85 -2.38
C SER A 14 -18.69 2.64 -1.30
N GLN A 15 -19.74 1.86 -1.61
CA GLN A 15 -20.80 1.55 -0.65
C GLN A 15 -20.27 0.73 0.52
N LYS A 16 -19.52 -0.34 0.24
CA LYS A 16 -18.91 -1.18 1.28
C LYS A 16 -17.94 -0.39 2.15
N LEU A 17 -17.07 0.42 1.55
CA LEU A 17 -16.12 1.27 2.25
C LEU A 17 -16.85 2.26 3.18
N LYS A 18 -17.90 2.92 2.69
CA LYS A 18 -18.71 3.84 3.49
C LYS A 18 -19.36 3.12 4.68
N THR A 19 -20.02 1.99 4.44
CA THR A 19 -20.64 1.19 5.50
C THR A 19 -19.62 0.77 6.55
N ASN A 20 -18.45 0.34 6.10
CA ASN A 20 -17.34 -0.08 6.95
C ASN A 20 -16.75 1.07 7.78
N LEU A 21 -16.61 2.27 7.21
CA LEU A 21 -16.13 3.45 7.94
C LEU A 21 -17.10 3.84 9.06
N ILE A 22 -18.40 3.89 8.76
CA ILE A 22 -19.43 4.31 9.71
C ILE A 22 -19.64 3.27 10.81
N SER A 23 -19.52 1.97 10.49
CA SER A 23 -19.69 0.89 11.47
C SER A 23 -18.45 0.64 12.36
N SER A 24 -17.29 1.15 11.96
CA SER A 24 -16.04 0.99 12.71
C SER A 24 -15.95 1.97 13.88
N THR A 25 -15.34 1.53 14.97
CA THR A 25 -15.05 2.39 16.12
C THR A 25 -13.71 3.11 15.92
N TRP A 26 -13.77 4.45 15.84
CA TRP A 26 -12.61 5.33 15.67
C TRP A 26 -12.30 6.08 16.98
N ASN A 27 -12.28 5.33 18.08
CA ASN A 27 -11.98 5.85 19.41
C ASN A 27 -10.84 5.05 20.07
N ASP A 28 -10.50 5.37 21.32
CA ASP A 28 -9.45 4.70 22.10
C ASP A 28 -9.68 3.19 22.31
N HIS A 29 -10.87 2.68 22.00
CA HIS A 29 -11.21 1.26 22.05
C HIS A 29 -11.14 0.59 20.68
N CYS A 30 -10.61 1.26 19.66
CA CYS A 30 -10.41 0.68 18.34
C CYS A 30 -9.50 -0.55 18.44
N ALA A 31 -9.94 -1.69 17.90
CA ALA A 31 -9.19 -2.94 17.95
C ALA A 31 -7.79 -2.83 17.32
N SER A 32 -7.61 -1.93 16.35
CA SER A 32 -6.33 -1.68 15.69
C SER A 32 -5.27 -1.09 16.63
N ILE A 33 -5.67 -0.43 17.73
CA ILE A 33 -4.73 0.14 18.73
C ILE A 33 -3.93 -0.97 19.43
N ALA A 34 -4.49 -2.16 19.58
CA ALA A 34 -3.83 -3.29 20.23
C ALA A 34 -2.56 -3.76 19.51
N VAL A 35 -2.40 -3.43 18.23
CA VAL A 35 -1.26 -3.84 17.40
C VAL A 35 -0.33 -2.67 17.04
N TRP A 36 -0.49 -1.52 17.69
CA TRP A 36 0.43 -0.39 17.54
C TRP A 36 1.82 -0.75 18.08
N GLU A 37 2.84 -0.28 17.37
CA GLU A 37 4.24 -0.54 17.72
C GLU A 37 4.92 0.76 18.16
N THR A 38 5.95 0.64 18.98
CA THR A 38 6.80 1.76 19.39
C THR A 38 7.66 2.19 18.20
N VAL A 39 7.58 3.47 17.83
CA VAL A 39 8.34 4.04 16.71
C VAL A 39 9.53 4.87 17.18
N GLU A 40 9.39 5.59 18.29
CA GLU A 40 10.47 6.21 19.06
C GLU A 40 10.24 5.99 20.56
N GLU A 41 11.20 6.38 21.40
CA GLU A 41 11.10 6.26 22.85
C GLU A 41 9.78 6.89 23.36
N ASP A 42 9.01 6.09 24.09
CA ASP A 42 7.66 6.44 24.61
C ASP A 42 6.58 6.82 23.56
N MET A 43 6.83 6.63 22.26
CA MET A 43 5.87 6.94 21.20
C MET A 43 5.36 5.66 20.50
N LYS A 44 4.07 5.37 20.67
CA LYS A 44 3.36 4.30 19.94
C LYS A 44 2.49 4.88 18.85
N LEU A 45 2.57 4.32 17.66
CA LEU A 45 1.82 4.76 16.49
C LEU A 45 1.21 3.58 15.72
N PRO A 46 0.19 3.83 14.88
CA PRO A 46 -0.27 2.84 13.92
C PRO A 46 0.88 2.38 13.01
N THR A 47 1.11 1.08 12.95
CA THR A 47 2.04 0.45 11.98
C THR A 47 1.34 -0.53 11.05
N GLN A 48 0.02 -0.66 11.17
CA GLN A 48 -0.83 -1.55 10.38
C GLN A 48 -2.18 -0.90 10.11
N ALA A 49 -2.73 -1.19 8.93
CA ALA A 49 -4.07 -0.72 8.59
C ALA A 49 -5.12 -1.58 9.28
N SER A 50 -6.28 -0.99 9.57
CA SER A 50 -7.40 -1.72 10.14
C SER A 50 -7.82 -2.86 9.20
N ASN A 51 -8.18 -4.00 9.79
CA ASN A 51 -8.53 -5.20 9.04
C ASN A 51 -9.65 -4.95 8.01
N THR A 52 -10.60 -4.08 8.37
CA THR A 52 -11.69 -3.66 7.49
C THR A 52 -11.19 -3.00 6.19
N MET A 53 -10.15 -2.16 6.26
CA MET A 53 -9.60 -1.48 5.09
C MET A 53 -8.79 -2.42 4.20
N VAL A 54 -8.02 -3.32 4.83
CA VAL A 54 -7.33 -4.42 4.14
C VAL A 54 -8.34 -5.30 3.39
N ARG A 55 -9.45 -5.67 4.04
CA ARG A 55 -10.54 -6.47 3.41
C ARG A 55 -11.24 -5.71 2.29
N SER A 56 -11.51 -4.41 2.44
CA SER A 56 -12.09 -3.59 1.37
C SER A 56 -11.23 -3.59 0.11
N LEU A 57 -9.90 -3.45 0.23
CA LEU A 57 -8.98 -3.53 -0.90
C LEU A 57 -8.87 -4.96 -1.46
N PHE A 58 -8.88 -5.97 -0.59
CA PHE A 58 -8.77 -7.36 -1.01
C PHE A 58 -10.00 -7.80 -1.80
N TYR A 59 -11.19 -7.34 -1.41
CA TYR A 59 -12.43 -7.57 -2.15
C TYR A 59 -12.31 -7.11 -3.62
N VAL A 60 -11.67 -5.96 -3.86
CA VAL A 60 -11.41 -5.50 -5.24
C VAL A 60 -10.50 -6.48 -5.98
N CYS A 61 -9.47 -7.02 -5.33
CA CYS A 61 -8.59 -8.03 -5.92
C CYS A 61 -9.36 -9.30 -6.29
N GLU A 62 -10.29 -9.75 -5.44
CA GLU A 62 -11.16 -10.90 -5.71
C GLU A 62 -12.04 -10.65 -6.94
N GLU A 63 -12.63 -9.46 -7.07
CA GLU A 63 -13.47 -9.11 -8.22
C GLU A 63 -12.68 -8.99 -9.53
N ILE A 64 -11.43 -8.49 -9.47
CA ILE A 64 -10.53 -8.49 -10.63
C ILE A 64 -10.18 -9.93 -11.03
N GLN A 65 -9.89 -10.80 -10.05
CA GLN A 65 -9.54 -12.19 -10.34
C GLN A 65 -10.74 -12.99 -10.87
N ARG A 66 -11.97 -12.66 -10.46
CA ARG A 66 -13.21 -13.30 -10.91
C ARG A 66 -13.40 -13.20 -12.42
N ILE A 67 -13.04 -12.08 -13.03
CA ILE A 67 -13.15 -11.88 -14.49
C ILE A 67 -11.92 -12.39 -15.27
N ASN A 68 -11.00 -13.08 -14.59
CA ASN A 68 -9.67 -13.47 -15.05
C ASN A 68 -8.81 -12.24 -15.40
N SER A 69 -7.93 -11.86 -14.47
CA SER A 69 -7.04 -10.68 -14.56
C SER A 69 -6.21 -10.63 -15.84
N SER A 70 -5.93 -11.77 -16.49
CA SER A 70 -5.19 -11.83 -17.77
C SER A 70 -5.91 -11.18 -18.96
N ILE A 71 -7.22 -10.97 -18.87
CA ILE A 71 -8.03 -10.33 -19.91
C ILE A 71 -7.99 -8.79 -19.77
N VAL A 72 -7.59 -8.27 -18.61
CA VAL A 72 -7.60 -6.85 -18.31
C VAL A 72 -6.25 -6.23 -18.66
N ASP A 73 -6.24 -5.34 -19.66
CA ASP A 73 -5.02 -4.62 -20.01
C ASP A 73 -4.61 -3.60 -18.93
N GLN A 74 -3.36 -3.12 -19.02
CA GLN A 74 -2.82 -2.14 -18.07
C GLN A 74 -3.56 -0.79 -18.10
N THR A 75 -4.20 -0.43 -19.20
CA THR A 75 -4.97 0.83 -19.34
C THR A 75 -6.22 0.76 -18.49
N ILE A 76 -6.96 -0.35 -18.56
CA ILE A 76 -8.16 -0.59 -17.77
C ILE A 76 -7.79 -0.67 -16.28
N MET A 77 -6.71 -1.36 -15.93
CA MET A 77 -6.23 -1.44 -14.55
C MET A 77 -5.85 -0.06 -13.99
N THR A 78 -5.15 0.75 -14.78
CA THR A 78 -4.78 2.12 -14.39
C THR A 78 -6.01 3.00 -14.19
N ARG A 79 -6.99 2.91 -15.09
CA ARG A 79 -8.26 3.62 -14.95
C ARG A 79 -9.04 3.16 -13.72
N LEU A 80 -9.15 1.85 -13.49
CA LEU A 80 -9.83 1.30 -12.33
C LEU A 80 -9.21 1.80 -11.03
N ARG A 81 -7.87 1.80 -10.92
CA ARG A 81 -7.17 2.34 -9.75
C ARG A 81 -7.45 3.82 -9.52
N GLN A 82 -7.46 4.62 -10.59
CA GLN A 82 -7.80 6.04 -10.50
C GLN A 82 -9.25 6.23 -10.02
N GLN A 83 -10.20 5.45 -10.54
CA GLN A 83 -11.60 5.50 -10.11
C GLN A 83 -11.75 5.12 -8.64
N LEU A 84 -11.12 4.01 -8.22
CA LEU A 84 -11.14 3.56 -6.83
C LEU A 84 -10.49 4.59 -5.89
N ALA A 85 -9.38 5.22 -6.30
CA ALA A 85 -8.73 6.25 -5.49
C ALA A 85 -9.61 7.49 -5.32
N ASN A 86 -10.29 7.92 -6.38
CA ASN A 86 -11.27 9.00 -6.32
C ASN A 86 -12.45 8.62 -5.41
N ALA A 87 -12.92 7.38 -5.48
CA ALA A 87 -13.95 6.85 -4.60
C ALA A 87 -13.52 6.86 -3.13
N VAL A 88 -12.27 6.46 -2.81
CA VAL A 88 -11.72 6.57 -1.45
C VAL A 88 -11.77 8.02 -0.98
N ASN A 89 -11.26 8.97 -1.77
CA ASN A 89 -11.29 10.39 -1.41
C ASN A 89 -12.72 10.89 -1.13
N HIS A 90 -13.65 10.59 -2.04
CA HIS A 90 -15.04 11.02 -1.90
C HIS A 90 -15.71 10.40 -0.67
N VAL A 91 -15.52 9.10 -0.43
CA VAL A 91 -16.12 8.39 0.70
C VAL A 91 -15.57 8.90 2.03
N PHE A 92 -14.25 9.12 2.14
CA PHE A 92 -13.63 9.68 3.34
C PHE A 92 -14.16 11.09 3.59
N GLN A 93 -14.07 11.98 2.60
CA GLN A 93 -14.53 13.37 2.73
C GLN A 93 -16.02 13.45 3.15
N ALA A 94 -16.87 12.60 2.58
CA ALA A 94 -18.29 12.56 2.92
C ALA A 94 -18.59 11.93 4.29
N SER A 95 -17.71 11.06 4.81
CA SER A 95 -17.95 10.33 6.06
C SER A 95 -17.32 11.03 7.27
N LEU A 96 -16.21 11.75 7.11
CA LEU A 96 -15.48 12.40 8.20
C LEU A 96 -16.38 13.20 9.17
N PRO A 97 -17.33 14.05 8.71
CA PRO A 97 -18.18 14.83 9.62
C PRO A 97 -19.14 13.99 10.47
N THR A 98 -19.32 12.71 10.12
CA THR A 98 -20.22 11.78 10.82
C THR A 98 -19.51 10.84 11.78
N LEU A 99 -18.17 10.86 11.79
CA LEU A 99 -17.37 9.98 12.65
C LEU A 99 -17.12 10.64 14.00
N GLU A 100 -17.29 9.87 15.06
CA GLU A 100 -16.80 10.26 16.39
C GLU A 100 -15.33 9.85 16.50
N LEU A 101 -14.45 10.85 16.56
CA LEU A 101 -13.00 10.67 16.51
C LEU A 101 -12.35 11.07 17.83
N THR A 102 -11.62 10.14 18.44
CA THR A 102 -10.57 10.47 19.42
C THR A 102 -9.24 10.70 18.70
N GLU A 103 -8.25 11.30 19.36
CA GLU A 103 -6.91 11.46 18.81
C GLU A 103 -6.31 10.13 18.26
N ASN A 104 -6.40 9.04 19.04
CA ASN A 104 -5.87 7.74 18.60
C ASN A 104 -6.62 7.16 17.39
N GLY A 105 -7.95 7.29 17.42
CA GLY A 105 -8.81 6.92 16.30
C GLY A 105 -8.51 7.70 15.02
N THR A 106 -8.24 9.01 15.15
CA THR A 106 -7.81 9.87 14.05
C THR A 106 -6.48 9.39 13.47
N LEU A 107 -5.49 9.07 14.31
CA LEU A 107 -4.20 8.52 13.85
C LEU A 107 -4.38 7.21 13.07
N GLN A 108 -5.21 6.29 13.58
CA GLN A 108 -5.51 5.05 12.86
C GLN A 108 -6.22 5.32 11.52
N LEU A 109 -7.17 6.24 11.49
CA LEU A 109 -7.91 6.60 10.27
C LEU A 109 -7.02 7.28 9.23
N MET A 110 -6.09 8.14 9.66
CA MET A 110 -5.05 8.74 8.82
C MET A 110 -4.15 7.66 8.21
N PHE A 111 -3.69 6.70 9.03
CA PHE A 111 -2.90 5.57 8.54
C PHE A 111 -3.67 4.77 7.48
N ASP A 112 -4.93 4.44 7.77
CA ASP A 112 -5.80 3.67 6.88
C ASP A 112 -6.02 4.37 5.54
N TYR A 113 -6.28 5.68 5.56
CA TYR A 113 -6.44 6.51 4.37
C TYR A 113 -5.16 6.55 3.53
N LEU A 114 -4.03 6.86 4.14
CA LEU A 114 -2.72 6.90 3.48
C LEU A 114 -2.35 5.55 2.88
N PHE A 115 -2.65 4.46 3.59
CA PHE A 115 -2.41 3.11 3.10
C PHE A 115 -3.25 2.81 1.85
N MET A 116 -4.55 3.11 1.86
CA MET A 116 -5.41 2.93 0.68
C MET A 116 -4.96 3.76 -0.51
N CYS A 117 -4.58 5.03 -0.29
CA CYS A 117 -4.00 5.87 -1.33
C CYS A 117 -2.71 5.27 -1.89
N THR A 118 -1.82 4.77 -1.02
CA THR A 118 -0.54 4.16 -1.44
C THR A 118 -0.76 2.91 -2.29
N VAL A 119 -1.73 2.04 -1.92
CA VAL A 119 -2.08 0.85 -2.70
C VAL A 119 -2.63 1.21 -4.07
N LEU A 120 -3.48 2.23 -4.17
CA LEU A 120 -4.20 2.56 -5.40
C LEU A 120 -3.42 3.48 -6.34
N GLN A 121 -2.67 4.45 -5.82
CA GLN A 121 -2.05 5.50 -6.63
C GLN A 121 -0.54 5.33 -6.84
N GLN A 122 0.12 4.42 -6.11
CA GLN A 122 1.57 4.13 -6.12
C GLN A 122 2.49 5.32 -5.77
N ASP A 123 2.14 6.53 -6.20
CA ASP A 123 2.64 7.81 -5.75
C ASP A 123 1.64 8.46 -4.79
N VAL A 124 2.18 9.20 -3.83
CA VAL A 124 1.47 9.76 -2.68
C VAL A 124 0.66 10.98 -3.11
N LYS A 125 -0.44 10.78 -3.83
CA LYS A 125 -1.42 11.81 -4.18
C LYS A 125 -2.67 11.68 -3.33
N TYR A 126 -2.49 11.65 -2.01
CA TYR A 126 -3.62 11.80 -1.10
C TYR A 126 -4.22 13.21 -1.23
N ASN A 127 -5.49 13.35 -0.89
CA ASN A 127 -6.15 14.64 -0.78
C ASN A 127 -5.70 15.32 0.52
N SER A 128 -4.98 16.45 0.39
CA SER A 128 -4.49 17.21 1.54
C SER A 128 -5.62 17.69 2.44
N GLU A 129 -6.78 18.06 1.89
CA GLU A 129 -7.92 18.55 2.68
C GLU A 129 -8.42 17.51 3.71
N ILE A 130 -8.39 16.23 3.33
CA ILE A 130 -8.77 15.11 4.21
C ILE A 130 -7.76 14.99 5.35
N MET A 131 -6.47 15.07 5.02
CA MET A 131 -5.39 15.01 6.02
C MET A 131 -5.41 16.23 6.95
N ASP A 132 -5.68 17.42 6.42
CA ASP A 132 -5.76 18.66 7.19
C ASP A 132 -6.96 18.63 8.14
N THR A 133 -8.10 18.12 7.70
CA THR A 133 -9.29 17.94 8.53
C THR A 133 -9.04 16.95 9.67
N LEU A 134 -8.32 15.86 9.39
CA LEU A 134 -7.93 14.88 10.41
C LEU A 134 -6.90 15.47 11.38
N ALA A 135 -5.89 16.18 10.90
CA ALA A 135 -4.87 16.81 11.74
C ALA A 135 -5.47 17.83 12.73
N GLN A 136 -6.56 18.51 12.36
CA GLN A 136 -7.30 19.41 13.27
C GLN A 136 -7.93 18.70 14.47
N GLN A 137 -8.08 17.38 14.45
CA GLN A 137 -8.60 16.57 15.56
C GLN A 137 -7.51 16.10 16.53
N ILE A 138 -6.25 16.47 16.29
CA ILE A 138 -5.08 16.08 17.08
C ILE A 138 -4.50 17.35 17.70
N ASP A 139 -3.95 17.24 18.92
CA ASP A 139 -3.19 18.35 19.50
C ASP A 139 -2.01 18.75 18.56
N PRO A 140 -1.80 20.04 18.27
CA PRO A 140 -0.74 20.47 17.35
C PRO A 140 0.67 20.00 17.72
N ILE A 141 1.00 19.95 19.02
CA ILE A 141 2.33 19.52 19.50
C ILE A 141 2.50 18.02 19.26
N ASN A 142 1.45 17.26 19.52
CA ASN A 142 1.42 15.82 19.25
C ASN A 142 1.53 15.54 17.75
N TRP A 143 0.78 16.26 16.91
CA TRP A 143 0.83 16.09 15.47
C TRP A 143 2.22 16.37 14.88
N ASP A 144 2.90 17.44 15.31
CA ASP A 144 4.26 17.75 14.90
C ASP A 144 5.24 16.62 15.23
N SER A 145 4.99 15.90 16.32
CA SER A 145 5.79 14.73 16.74
C SER A 145 5.45 13.49 15.90
N TYR A 146 4.18 13.25 15.58
CA TYR A 146 3.72 12.03 14.89
C TYR A 146 3.91 12.08 13.36
N GLN A 147 3.71 13.24 12.74
CA GLN A 147 3.75 13.45 11.30
C GLN A 147 4.98 12.84 10.60
N PRO A 148 6.24 13.02 11.08
CA PRO A 148 7.41 12.48 10.39
C PRO A 148 7.45 10.94 10.34
N HIS A 149 6.75 10.26 11.24
CA HIS A 149 6.75 8.80 11.36
C HIS A 149 5.63 8.11 10.60
N MET A 150 4.54 8.82 10.31
CA MET A 150 3.34 8.24 9.70
C MET A 150 3.64 7.60 8.34
N LYS A 151 4.30 8.35 7.44
CA LYS A 151 4.59 7.86 6.08
C LYS A 151 5.55 6.66 6.06
N PRO A 152 6.68 6.66 6.81
CA PRO A 152 7.52 5.48 6.95
C PRO A 152 6.77 4.24 7.46
N CYS A 153 5.84 4.39 8.41
CA CYS A 153 5.04 3.28 8.92
C CYS A 153 4.09 2.73 7.84
N VAL A 154 3.40 3.61 7.11
CA VAL A 154 2.53 3.22 5.99
C VAL A 154 3.33 2.50 4.91
N ASP A 155 4.52 2.98 4.55
CA ASP A 155 5.37 2.36 3.54
C ASP A 155 5.87 0.98 3.95
N LYS A 156 6.29 0.82 5.21
CA LYS A 156 6.66 -0.48 5.77
C LYS A 156 5.49 -1.47 5.70
N PHE A 157 4.29 -1.04 6.06
CA PHE A 157 3.11 -1.88 5.99
C PHE A 157 2.71 -2.21 4.55
N TYR A 158 2.73 -1.23 3.65
CA TYR A 158 2.49 -1.41 2.22
C TYR A 158 3.42 -2.44 1.60
N ILE A 159 4.72 -2.36 1.90
CA ILE A 159 5.71 -3.33 1.42
C ILE A 159 5.41 -4.74 1.94
N LYS A 160 5.03 -4.90 3.21
CA LYS A 160 4.61 -6.21 3.76
C LYS A 160 3.36 -6.76 3.05
N GLN A 161 2.45 -5.88 2.62
CA GLN A 161 1.19 -6.25 1.98
C GLN A 161 1.24 -6.24 0.43
N SER A 162 2.38 -5.92 -0.18
CA SER A 162 2.46 -5.72 -1.62
C SER A 162 2.16 -6.99 -2.42
N LEU A 163 2.50 -8.17 -1.86
CA LEU A 163 2.16 -9.46 -2.47
C LEU A 163 0.65 -9.72 -2.48
N LEU A 164 -0.05 -9.34 -1.40
CA LEU A 164 -1.49 -9.50 -1.29
C LEU A 164 -2.23 -8.63 -2.31
N PHE A 165 -1.74 -7.41 -2.51
CA PHE A 165 -2.32 -6.43 -3.42
C PHE A 165 -1.60 -6.38 -4.78
N GLY A 166 -0.90 -7.45 -5.17
CA GLY A 166 -0.10 -7.51 -6.40
C GLY A 166 -0.89 -7.34 -7.69
N VAL A 167 -2.21 -7.60 -7.67
CA VAL A 167 -3.09 -7.36 -8.82
C VAL A 167 -3.43 -5.87 -8.97
N LEU A 168 -3.54 -5.15 -7.85
CA LEU A 168 -3.77 -3.69 -7.84
C LEU A 168 -2.46 -2.93 -8.03
N THR A 169 -1.36 -3.43 -7.49
CA THR A 169 -0.08 -2.73 -7.59
C THR A 169 0.68 -3.20 -8.83
N SER A 170 1.15 -2.29 -9.67
CA SER A 170 2.21 -2.63 -10.62
C SER A 170 3.45 -2.96 -9.78
N ALA A 171 3.75 -4.25 -9.61
CA ALA A 171 4.92 -4.72 -8.90
C ALA A 171 6.18 -4.26 -9.65
N SER A 172 6.64 -3.04 -9.36
CA SER A 172 7.90 -2.54 -9.88
C SER A 172 9.03 -3.34 -9.24
N ASN A 173 10.13 -3.52 -9.97
CA ASN A 173 11.34 -4.14 -9.42
C ASN A 173 11.80 -3.42 -8.14
N GLU A 174 11.54 -2.11 -8.02
CA GLU A 174 11.82 -1.35 -6.81
C GLU A 174 11.00 -1.79 -5.60
N THR A 175 9.71 -2.07 -5.75
CA THR A 175 8.87 -2.58 -4.65
C THR A 175 9.39 -3.94 -4.18
N TYR A 176 9.78 -4.81 -5.11
CA TYR A 176 10.37 -6.11 -4.79
C TYR A 176 11.72 -5.97 -4.06
N GLU A 177 12.60 -5.11 -4.54
CA GLU A 177 13.90 -4.82 -3.90
C GLU A 177 13.74 -4.20 -2.51
N ARG A 178 12.76 -3.29 -2.34
CA ARG A 178 12.42 -2.72 -1.02
C ARG A 178 11.88 -3.79 -0.06
N ALA A 179 11.01 -4.68 -0.53
CA ALA A 179 10.51 -5.81 0.25
C ALA A 179 11.64 -6.73 0.70
N ARG A 180 12.56 -7.06 -0.21
CA ARG A 180 13.74 -7.87 0.09
C ARG A 180 14.64 -7.23 1.15
N LYS A 181 14.93 -5.92 1.02
CA LYS A 181 15.75 -5.19 1.98
C LYS A 181 15.10 -5.14 3.36
N GLN A 182 13.80 -4.85 3.46
CA GLN A 182 13.10 -4.82 4.75
C GLN A 182 13.12 -6.18 5.47
N MET A 183 12.90 -7.28 4.75
CA MET A 183 13.03 -8.62 5.33
C MET A 183 14.45 -8.88 5.85
N SER A 184 15.48 -8.42 5.13
CA SER A 184 16.87 -8.58 5.58
C SER A 184 17.21 -7.77 6.84
N THR A 185 16.66 -6.56 7.00
CA THR A 185 16.87 -5.73 8.20
C THR A 185 16.14 -6.31 9.41
N GLN A 186 14.94 -6.87 9.24
CA GLN A 186 14.25 -7.59 10.33
C GLN A 186 14.95 -8.90 10.70
N GLN A 187 15.57 -9.60 9.74
CA GLN A 187 16.36 -10.81 10.00
C GLN A 187 17.64 -10.52 10.78
N GLN A 188 18.24 -9.32 10.68
CA GLN A 188 19.37 -8.95 11.56
C GLN A 188 18.99 -8.91 13.04
N GLY A 189 17.70 -8.79 13.39
CA GLY A 189 17.20 -8.92 14.76
C GLY A 189 16.84 -10.35 15.19
N GLN A 190 16.75 -11.30 14.26
CA GLN A 190 16.48 -12.72 14.55
C GLN A 190 17.78 -13.53 14.42
N TYR A 191 18.41 -13.81 15.55
CA TYR A 191 19.68 -14.55 15.68
C TYR A 191 19.66 -16.00 15.13
N ASN A 192 18.53 -16.47 14.59
CA ASN A 192 18.35 -17.84 14.09
C ASN A 192 18.13 -17.92 12.57
N VAL A 193 18.22 -16.82 11.82
CA VAL A 193 18.06 -16.83 10.37
C VAL A 193 19.36 -16.36 9.72
N LEU A 194 20.09 -17.28 9.08
CA LEU A 194 21.23 -16.89 8.24
C LEU A 194 20.68 -16.21 6.97
N PRO A 195 21.08 -14.96 6.67
CA PRO A 195 20.79 -14.38 5.37
C PRO A 195 21.53 -15.22 4.31
N LEU A 196 20.77 -15.96 3.50
CA LEU A 196 21.32 -16.60 2.32
C LEU A 196 21.99 -15.52 1.48
N ALA A 197 23.24 -15.75 1.10
CA ALA A 197 24.06 -14.80 0.36
C ALA A 197 23.26 -14.15 -0.80
N PRO A 198 23.50 -12.87 -1.13
CA PRO A 198 22.88 -12.23 -2.29
C PRO A 198 22.98 -13.19 -3.47
N GLN A 199 21.87 -13.42 -4.18
CA GLN A 199 21.88 -14.36 -5.30
C GLN A 199 22.99 -13.94 -6.25
N ALA A 200 24.05 -14.75 -6.32
CA ALA A 200 25.14 -14.54 -7.26
C ALA A 200 24.54 -14.42 -8.66
N THR A 201 25.02 -13.45 -9.42
CA THR A 201 24.54 -13.15 -10.77
C THR A 201 24.51 -14.44 -11.58
N ARG A 202 23.31 -14.98 -11.79
CA ARG A 202 23.14 -16.25 -12.50
C ARG A 202 23.53 -16.01 -13.96
N PHE A 203 24.52 -16.78 -14.42
CA PHE A 203 25.11 -16.79 -15.77
C PHE A 203 26.14 -15.68 -16.07
N THR A 204 27.36 -15.84 -15.56
CA THR A 204 28.57 -15.20 -16.13
C THR A 204 29.24 -16.04 -17.23
N LEU A 205 28.68 -17.21 -17.56
CA LEU A 205 29.24 -18.13 -18.56
C LEU A 205 28.23 -18.39 -19.67
N LEU A 206 27.90 -17.36 -20.45
CA LEU A 206 27.56 -17.60 -21.85
C LEU A 206 28.88 -17.49 -22.63
N PRO A 207 29.30 -18.55 -23.36
CA PRO A 207 30.44 -18.44 -24.25
C PRO A 207 30.08 -17.43 -25.34
N ILE A 208 30.81 -16.32 -25.40
CA ILE A 208 30.78 -15.44 -26.56
C ILE A 208 31.31 -16.28 -27.73
N GLY A 209 30.44 -16.65 -28.65
CA GLY A 209 30.84 -17.29 -29.89
C GLY A 209 31.70 -16.32 -30.69
N HIS A 210 33.02 -16.54 -30.70
CA HIS A 210 33.90 -15.87 -31.64
C HIS A 210 33.62 -16.46 -33.03
N THR A 211 32.82 -15.76 -33.84
CA THR A 211 32.77 -16.01 -35.28
C THR A 211 34.01 -15.37 -35.91
N SER A 212 34.81 -16.23 -36.53
CA SER A 212 36.05 -15.94 -37.25
C SER A 212 35.82 -15.10 -38.52
N PHE A 213 36.67 -14.09 -38.76
CA PHE A 213 36.97 -13.63 -40.11
C PHE A 213 38.47 -13.79 -40.38
N SER A 214 38.80 -14.76 -41.21
CA SER A 214 40.09 -14.87 -41.89
C SER A 214 40.17 -13.79 -42.97
N SER A 215 41.23 -12.99 -42.96
CA SER A 215 41.62 -12.19 -44.13
C SER A 215 42.88 -12.79 -44.74
N LEU A 216 42.72 -13.34 -45.94
CA LEU A 216 43.82 -13.71 -46.82
C LEU A 216 44.64 -12.46 -47.16
N LYS A 217 45.95 -12.48 -46.88
CA LYS A 217 46.89 -11.50 -47.43
C LYS A 217 47.35 -11.98 -48.80
N ALA A 218 46.96 -11.23 -49.83
CA ALA A 218 47.60 -11.25 -51.14
C ALA A 218 48.83 -10.33 -51.12
N ARG A 219 50.03 -10.92 -51.25
CA ARG A 219 51.14 -10.48 -52.10
C ARG A 219 52.37 -11.36 -51.86
#